data_AF-A0A328NDN9-F1
#
_entry.id   AF-A0A328NDN9-F1
#
_cell.length_a   1.000
_cell.length_b   1.000
_cell.length_c   1.000
_cell.angle_alpha   90.00
_cell.angle_beta   90.00
_cell.angle_gamma   90.00
#
_symmetry.space_group_name_H-M   'P 1'
#
loop_
_entity.id
_entity.type
_entity.pdbx_description
1 polymer ?
#
loop_
_entity_poly.entity_id
_entity_poly.type
_entity_poly.pdbx_seq_one_letter_code
_entity_poly.pdbx_strand_id
1 'polypeptide(L)'
;MSEASTALGVRLYPDLVERGGLAPALIETAARHGLDIGRVTAPEQGRARFTCAELHSDEGVVCVGLGSQARYFMIDLRVSGEVLARGDVMDLVQVAQVAAAWRAGLTFAELTARFPFMEEIKHRPAPVAQVS
;
A
#
# COMPACT_ATOMS: atom_id res chain seq x y z
N MET A 1 -2.25 12.85 24.63
CA MET A 1 -2.50 12.08 23.39
C MET A 1 -1.17 11.69 22.79
N SER A 2 -1.02 10.46 22.28
CA SER A 2 0.22 10.01 21.62
C SER A 2 0.40 10.70 20.27
N GLU A 3 1.64 10.81 19.78
CA GLU A 3 1.90 11.30 18.42
C GLU A 3 1.18 10.46 17.36
N ALA A 4 1.07 9.14 17.57
CA ALA A 4 0.32 8.24 16.71
C ALA A 4 -1.17 8.62 16.66
N SER A 5 -1.76 8.93 17.82
CA SER A 5 -3.16 9.36 17.94
C SER A 5 -3.45 10.62 17.13
N THR A 6 -2.55 11.61 17.20
CA THR A 6 -2.67 12.86 16.43
C THR A 6 -2.45 12.61 14.94
N ALA A 7 -1.43 11.83 14.59
CA ALA A 7 -1.06 11.52 13.21
C ALA A 7 -2.16 10.76 12.46
N LEU A 8 -2.71 9.73 13.09
CA LEU A 8 -3.72 8.85 12.52
C LEU A 8 -5.11 9.47 12.60
N GLY A 9 -5.34 10.45 13.47
CA GLY A 9 -6.67 10.92 13.78
C GLY A 9 -7.46 9.81 14.46
N VAL A 10 -7.43 9.78 15.80
CA VAL A 10 -8.07 8.74 16.65
C VAL A 10 -9.46 8.32 16.19
N ARG A 11 -10.26 9.24 15.63
CA ARG A 11 -11.62 8.93 15.15
C ARG A 11 -11.66 8.09 13.88
N LEU A 12 -10.66 8.17 13.01
CA LEU A 12 -10.62 7.48 11.72
C LEU A 12 -9.91 6.12 11.80
N TYR A 13 -8.83 6.03 12.59
CA TYR A 13 -8.02 4.81 12.69
C TYR A 13 -7.63 4.47 14.14
N PRO A 14 -8.60 4.30 15.06
CA PRO A 14 -8.31 3.95 16.45
C PRO A 14 -7.55 2.62 16.57
N ASP A 15 -7.88 1.67 15.70
CA ASP A 15 -7.27 0.35 15.62
C ASP A 15 -5.80 0.38 15.19
N LEU A 16 -5.40 1.33 14.33
CA LEU A 16 -3.99 1.50 13.95
C LEU A 16 -3.18 2.20 15.05
N VAL A 17 -3.82 3.08 15.83
CA VAL A 17 -3.18 3.74 16.98
C VAL A 17 -2.77 2.71 18.02
N GLU A 18 -3.66 1.77 18.34
CA GLU A 18 -3.39 0.68 19.30
C GLU A 18 -2.22 -0.21 18.88
N ARG A 19 -2.01 -0.34 17.56
CA ARG A 19 -0.93 -1.15 16.97
C ARG A 19 0.36 -0.37 16.72
N GLY A 20 0.37 0.93 16.99
CA GLY A 20 1.55 1.78 16.79
C GLY A 20 1.78 2.23 15.34
N GLY A 21 0.79 2.12 14.46
CA GLY A 21 0.85 2.60 13.08
C GLY A 21 0.49 1.56 12.02
N LEU A 22 0.50 2.00 10.76
CA LEU A 22 0.13 1.18 9.61
C LEU A 22 1.07 -0.01 9.38
N ALA A 23 2.39 0.21 9.42
CA ALA A 23 3.36 -0.86 9.16
C ALA A 23 3.27 -2.02 10.19
N PRO A 24 3.27 -1.78 11.52
CA PRO A 24 3.04 -2.85 12.49
C PRO A 24 1.68 -3.55 12.31
N ALA A 25 0.63 -2.81 11.98
CA ALA A 25 -0.69 -3.39 11.75
C ALA A 25 -0.72 -4.32 10.53
N LEU A 26 -0.01 -3.98 9.45
CA LEU A 26 0.14 -4.84 8.28
C LEU A 26 0.92 -6.12 8.60
N ILE A 27 2.02 -6.01 9.35
CA ILE A 27 2.82 -7.17 9.80
C ILE A 27 1.95 -8.13 10.61
N GLU A 28 1.20 -7.60 11.59
CA GLU A 28 0.32 -8.38 12.44
C GLU A 28 -0.81 -9.04 11.62
N THR A 29 -1.42 -8.29 10.71
CA THR A 29 -2.49 -8.78 9.84
C THR A 29 -1.99 -9.92 8.96
N ALA A 30 -0.84 -9.75 8.31
CA ALA A 30 -0.26 -10.79 7.48
C ALA A 30 0.05 -12.07 8.28
N ALA A 31 0.63 -11.93 9.47
CA ALA A 31 0.91 -13.07 10.35
C ALA A 31 -0.36 -13.82 10.76
N ARG A 32 -1.44 -13.10 11.13
CA ARG A 32 -2.73 -13.70 11.49
C ARG A 32 -3.38 -14.46 10.34
N HIS A 33 -3.14 -14.04 9.10
CA HIS A 33 -3.72 -14.62 7.89
C HIS A 33 -2.77 -15.55 7.12
N GLY A 34 -1.56 -15.80 7.63
CA GLY A 34 -0.58 -16.66 6.97
C GLY A 34 -0.09 -16.14 5.62
N LEU A 35 -0.02 -14.81 5.46
CA LEU A 35 0.40 -14.15 4.23
C LEU A 35 1.89 -13.76 4.31
N ASP A 36 2.68 -14.10 3.28
CA ASP A 36 4.03 -13.57 3.12
C ASP A 36 3.96 -12.25 2.34
N ILE A 37 4.13 -11.13 3.06
CA ILE A 37 4.10 -9.77 2.48
C ILE A 37 5.50 -9.15 2.34
N GLY A 38 6.55 -9.95 2.52
CA GLY A 38 7.93 -9.50 2.40
C GLY A 38 8.37 -8.54 3.52
N ARG A 39 9.36 -7.70 3.21
CA ARG A 39 9.89 -6.73 4.17
C ARG A 39 8.99 -5.50 4.21
N VAL A 40 8.47 -5.19 5.39
CA VAL A 40 7.68 -3.97 5.62
C VAL A 40 8.56 -2.88 6.23
N THR A 41 8.52 -1.68 5.66
CA THR A 41 9.18 -0.48 6.19
C THR A 41 8.18 0.67 6.32
N ALA A 42 8.53 1.66 7.12
CA ALA A 42 7.84 2.94 7.19
C ALA A 42 8.90 4.05 7.34
N PRO A 43 8.58 5.31 7.01
CA PRO A 43 9.47 6.43 7.31
C PRO A 43 9.86 6.46 8.79
N GLU A 44 11.13 6.73 9.10
CA GLU A 44 11.62 6.68 10.48
C GLU A 44 11.09 7.84 11.35
N GLN A 45 10.78 8.97 10.71
CA GLN A 45 10.46 10.23 11.36
C GLN A 45 9.18 10.87 10.83
N GLY A 46 8.58 11.74 11.63
CA GLY A 46 7.41 12.53 11.28
C GLY A 46 6.12 11.72 11.21
N ARG A 47 5.04 12.37 10.75
CA ARG A 47 3.68 11.80 10.70
C ARG A 47 3.61 10.51 9.87
N ALA A 48 4.39 10.46 8.79
CA ALA A 48 4.38 9.38 7.82
C ALA A 48 4.80 8.03 8.42
N ARG A 49 5.56 8.02 9.52
CA ARG A 49 5.91 6.78 10.26
C ARG A 49 4.70 5.98 10.73
N PHE A 50 3.57 6.65 10.93
CA PHE A 50 2.33 6.03 11.38
C PHE A 50 1.34 5.80 10.25
N THR A 51 1.38 6.63 9.19
CA THR A 51 0.35 6.68 8.14
C THR A 51 0.78 6.04 6.83
N CYS A 52 2.05 5.67 6.69
CA CYS A 52 2.59 5.08 5.47
C CYS A 52 3.31 3.76 5.79
N ALA A 53 3.24 2.84 4.84
CA ALA A 53 4.02 1.61 4.86
C ALA A 53 4.47 1.26 3.43
N GLU A 54 5.62 0.63 3.32
CA GLU A 54 6.16 0.11 2.08
C GLU A 54 6.45 -1.37 2.26
N LEU A 55 5.99 -2.19 1.32
CA LEU A 55 6.20 -3.62 1.31
C LEU A 55 7.08 -3.97 0.12
N HIS A 56 8.28 -4.48 0.41
CA HIS A 56 9.33 -4.69 -0.58
C HIS A 56 9.33 -6.14 -1.07
N SER A 57 9.42 -6.28 -2.39
CA SER A 57 9.54 -7.54 -3.14
C SER A 57 10.64 -7.39 -4.20
N ASP A 58 11.04 -8.49 -4.83
CA ASP A 58 12.05 -8.46 -5.90
C ASP A 58 11.50 -7.77 -7.16
N GLU A 59 10.19 -7.81 -7.36
CA GLU A 59 9.45 -7.23 -8.48
C GLU A 59 9.23 -5.73 -8.33
N GLY A 60 9.20 -5.21 -7.10
CA GLY A 60 8.92 -3.81 -6.81
C GLY A 60 8.43 -3.55 -5.39
N VAL A 61 7.81 -2.40 -5.19
CA VAL A 61 7.34 -1.93 -3.87
C VAL A 61 5.84 -1.68 -3.91
N VAL A 62 5.12 -2.20 -2.91
CA VAL A 62 3.75 -1.79 -2.64
C VAL A 62 3.80 -0.67 -1.61
N CYS A 63 3.42 0.54 -2.00
CA CYS A 63 3.29 1.68 -1.10
C CYS A 63 1.84 1.77 -0.62
N VAL A 64 1.66 1.89 0.70
CA VAL A 64 0.34 2.00 1.33
C VAL A 64 0.27 3.29 2.12
N GLY A 65 -0.79 4.07 1.90
CA GLY A 65 -1.11 5.29 2.63
C GLY A 65 -2.52 5.26 3.21
N LEU A 66 -2.81 6.20 4.10
CA LEU A 66 -4.14 6.36 4.71
C LEU A 66 -4.92 7.53 4.10
N GLY A 67 -6.21 7.32 3.86
CA GLY A 67 -7.15 8.39 3.54
C GLY A 67 -7.30 9.38 4.70
N SER A 68 -7.27 10.68 4.40
CA SER A 68 -7.31 11.74 5.41
C SER A 68 -8.73 12.25 5.74
N GLN A 69 -9.70 12.00 4.86
CA GLN A 69 -11.09 12.46 4.97
C GLN A 69 -12.06 11.34 5.35
N ALA A 70 -11.72 10.09 5.01
CA ALA A 70 -12.49 8.90 5.30
C ALA A 70 -11.54 7.72 5.52
N ARG A 71 -12.06 6.63 6.11
CA ARG A 71 -11.28 5.42 6.40
C ARG A 71 -11.14 4.57 5.14
N TYR A 72 -9.95 4.60 4.54
CA TYR A 72 -9.53 3.71 3.46
C TYR A 72 -8.00 3.71 3.34
N PHE A 73 -7.48 2.67 2.72
CA PHE A 73 -6.07 2.46 2.41
C PHE A 73 -5.86 2.69 0.92
N MET A 74 -4.95 3.61 0.59
CA MET A 74 -4.49 3.84 -0.78
C MET A 74 -3.32 2.90 -1.03
N ILE A 75 -3.35 2.17 -2.14
CA ILE A 75 -2.30 1.24 -2.57
C ILE A 75 -1.72 1.76 -3.89
N ASP A 76 -0.41 1.92 -3.96
CA ASP A 76 0.35 2.12 -5.19
C ASP A 76 1.32 0.96 -5.37
N LEU A 77 1.28 0.26 -6.51
CA LEU A 77 2.35 -0.66 -6.91
C LEU A 77 3.37 0.09 -7.76
N ARG A 78 4.63 0.03 -7.32
CA ARG A 78 5.75 0.73 -7.93
C ARG A 78 6.81 -0.22 -8.44
N VAL A 79 7.25 -0.01 -9.68
CA VAL A 79 8.40 -0.69 -10.27
C VAL A 79 9.35 0.40 -10.77
N SER A 80 10.62 0.31 -10.38
CA SER A 80 11.64 1.33 -10.72
C SER A 80 11.22 2.77 -10.35
N GLY A 81 10.42 2.93 -9.29
CA GLY A 81 9.93 4.22 -8.80
C GLY A 81 8.65 4.75 -9.49
N GLU A 82 8.18 4.13 -10.57
CA GLU A 82 6.95 4.53 -11.25
C GLU A 82 5.74 3.76 -10.72
N VAL A 83 4.61 4.45 -10.53
CA VAL A 83 3.34 3.80 -10.17
C VAL A 83 2.74 3.17 -11.43
N LEU A 84 2.55 1.85 -11.42
CA LEU A 84 2.01 1.10 -12.55
C LEU A 84 0.60 0.57 -12.29
N ALA A 85 0.22 0.40 -11.03
CA ALA A 85 -1.15 0.09 -10.64
C ALA A 85 -1.47 0.74 -9.30
N ARG A 86 -2.75 1.03 -9.08
CA ARG A 86 -3.21 1.65 -7.83
C ARG A 86 -4.61 1.16 -7.46
N GLY A 87 -5.00 1.33 -6.20
CA GLY A 87 -6.35 1.03 -5.76
C GLY A 87 -6.64 1.53 -4.35
N ASP A 88 -7.91 1.63 -4.02
CA ASP A 88 -8.38 2.06 -2.71
C ASP A 88 -9.23 0.95 -2.07
N VAL A 89 -8.95 0.61 -0.82
CA VAL A 89 -9.67 -0.46 -0.12
C VAL A 89 -9.88 -0.12 1.35
N MET A 90 -10.98 -0.58 1.95
CA MET A 90 -11.29 -0.30 3.36
C MET A 90 -10.75 -1.36 4.34
N ASP A 91 -10.38 -2.53 3.81
CA ASP A 91 -9.96 -3.68 4.61
C ASP A 91 -8.45 -3.89 4.52
N LEU A 92 -7.79 -3.85 5.68
CA LEU A 92 -6.35 -4.04 5.81
C LEU A 92 -5.91 -5.45 5.37
N VAL A 93 -6.79 -6.46 5.50
CA VAL A 93 -6.51 -7.83 5.02
C VAL A 93 -6.36 -7.83 3.51
N GLN A 94 -7.19 -7.07 2.79
CA GLN A 94 -7.09 -6.98 1.33
C GLN A 94 -5.80 -6.28 0.89
N VAL A 95 -5.32 -5.29 1.64
CA VAL A 95 -3.99 -4.69 1.42
C VAL A 95 -2.89 -5.75 1.54
N ALA A 96 -2.91 -6.54 2.61
CA ALA A 96 -1.94 -7.62 2.82
C ALA A 96 -2.04 -8.70 1.72
N GLN A 97 -3.24 -9.02 1.25
CA GLN A 97 -3.44 -9.96 0.14
C GLN A 97 -2.87 -9.46 -1.18
N VAL A 98 -3.03 -8.17 -1.51
CA VAL A 98 -2.40 -7.57 -2.69
C VAL A 98 -0.89 -7.65 -2.59
N ALA A 99 -0.32 -7.29 -1.44
CA ALA A 99 1.13 -7.35 -1.24
C ALA A 99 1.69 -8.77 -1.33
N ALA A 100 1.00 -9.75 -0.75
CA ALA A 100 1.40 -11.15 -0.84
C ALA A 100 1.29 -11.71 -2.26
N ALA A 101 0.22 -11.35 -2.97
CA ALA A 101 0.04 -11.72 -4.37
C ALA A 101 1.12 -11.12 -5.27
N TRP A 102 1.43 -9.84 -5.08
CA TRP A 102 2.50 -9.17 -5.80
C TRP A 102 3.86 -9.83 -5.55
N ARG A 103 4.19 -10.09 -4.29
CA ARG A 103 5.40 -10.81 -3.90
C ARG A 103 5.48 -12.24 -4.45
N ALA A 104 4.34 -12.88 -4.68
CA ALA A 104 4.29 -14.20 -5.32
C ALA A 104 4.51 -14.13 -6.86
N GLY A 105 4.75 -12.94 -7.41
CA GLY A 105 5.06 -12.73 -8.82
C GLY A 105 3.83 -12.56 -9.72
N LEU A 106 2.65 -12.26 -9.17
CA LEU A 106 1.47 -11.99 -10.00
C LEU A 106 1.67 -10.73 -10.84
N THR A 107 1.25 -10.79 -12.10
CA THR A 107 1.25 -9.65 -13.01
C THR A 107 0.16 -8.63 -12.65
N PHE A 108 0.26 -7.40 -13.17
CA PHE A 108 -0.78 -6.39 -12.95
C PHE A 108 -2.16 -6.82 -13.48
N ALA A 109 -2.21 -7.51 -14.62
CA ALA A 109 -3.46 -8.02 -15.17
C ALA A 109 -4.11 -9.06 -14.24
N GLU A 110 -3.32 -9.95 -13.65
CA GLU A 110 -3.81 -10.93 -12.68
C GLU A 110 -4.23 -10.27 -11.36
N LEU A 111 -3.49 -9.25 -10.90
CA LEU A 111 -3.85 -8.48 -9.73
C LEU A 111 -5.18 -7.73 -9.93
N THR A 112 -5.38 -7.05 -11.05
CA THR A 112 -6.63 -6.33 -11.33
C THR A 112 -7.81 -7.26 -11.56
N ALA A 113 -7.58 -8.45 -12.13
CA ALA A 113 -8.60 -9.49 -12.22
C ALA A 113 -9.00 -10.06 -10.85
N ARG A 114 -8.02 -10.22 -9.94
CA ARG A 114 -8.24 -10.78 -8.60
C ARG A 114 -8.78 -9.76 -7.60
N PHE A 115 -8.38 -8.51 -7.74
CA PHE A 115 -8.72 -7.40 -6.84
C PHE A 115 -9.40 -6.29 -7.65
N PRO A 116 -10.74 -6.29 -7.76
CA PRO A 116 -11.47 -5.37 -8.64
C PRO A 116 -11.37 -3.89 -8.29
N PHE A 117 -10.83 -3.55 -7.11
CA PHE A 117 -10.54 -2.18 -6.70
C PHE A 117 -9.17 -1.68 -7.20
N MET A 118 -8.37 -2.56 -7.80
CA MET A 118 -7.08 -2.23 -8.40
C MET A 118 -7.26 -1.89 -9.88
N GLU A 119 -6.52 -0.90 -10.33
CA GLU A 119 -6.51 -0.44 -11.71
C GLU A 119 -5.07 -0.26 -12.19
N GLU A 120 -4.79 -0.71 -13.41
CA GLU A 120 -3.53 -0.42 -14.10
C GLU A 120 -3.50 1.04 -14.56
N ILE A 121 -2.39 1.71 -14.28
CA ILE A 121 -2.08 3.00 -14.87
C ILE A 121 -1.58 2.74 -16.28
N LYS A 122 -2.46 2.93 -17.27
CA LYS A 122 -2.06 2.85 -18.68
C LYS A 122 -1.07 3.98 -18.97
N HIS A 123 0.22 3.66 -19.06
CA HIS A 123 1.19 4.55 -19.68
C HIS A 123 0.79 4.72 -21.15
N ARG A 124 0.22 5.88 -21.48
CA ARG A 124 0.22 6.32 -22.89
C ARG A 124 1.67 6.67 -23.20
N PRO A 125 2.36 5.98 -24.13
CA PRO A 125 3.67 6.45 -24.56
C PRO A 125 3.51 7.87 -25.07
N ALA A 126 4.37 8.79 -24.61
CA ALA A 126 4.44 10.12 -25.19
C ALA A 126 4.62 9.96 -26.72
N PRO A 127 3.87 10.68 -27.57
CA PRO A 127 4.08 10.59 -29.00
C PRO A 127 5.54 10.95 -29.28
N VAL A 128 6.27 10.01 -29.88
CA VAL A 128 7.64 10.24 -30.33
C VAL A 128 7.56 11.41 -31.29
N ALA A 129 8.11 12.56 -30.88
CA ALA A 129 8.30 13.68 -31.77
C ALA A 129 9.21 13.20 -32.91
N GLN A 130 8.62 12.96 -34.08
CA GLN A 130 9.36 12.76 -35.31
C GLN A 130 10.06 14.09 -35.61
N VAL A 131 11.36 14.15 -35.32
CA VAL A 131 12.21 15.23 -35.81
C VAL A 131 12.36 15.01 -37.32
N SER A 132 11.80 15.92 -38.11
CA SER A 132 12.13 16.09 -39.54
C SER A 132 13.20 17.15 -39.71
#